data_AF-A0AAV7JZ89-F1
#
_entry.id   AF-A0AAV7JZ89-F1
#
_cell.length_a   1.000
_cell.length_b   1.000
_cell.length_c   1.000
_cell.angle_alpha   90.00
_cell.angle_beta   90.00
_cell.angle_gamma   90.00
#
_symmetry.space_group_name_H-M   'P 1'
#
loop_
_entity.id
_entity.type
_entity.pdbx_description
1 polymer ?
#
loop_
_entity_poly.entity_id
_entity_poly.type
_entity_poly.pdbx_seq_one_letter_code
_entity_poly.pdbx_strand_id
1 'polypeptide(L)'
;MTNLEDELIQDTEIDEDILRMSTEDLQHRIRLLNTEIGIMRSEIRTATSEMTQMNEKIKENAEKIKVFKVLPYLVSTVVEILDMDPQDEEEEGGNIDLDAQRKGKCAVIKTSTRQTYFLPVIGLVDPEKLHPGDLVGVNKDSYLILDTLPAEYDSRVKAMEVDEKPTERYNDIGGLDKQIKELIEAIVLPMTHKDKFDNIGIQPPKGVLLYGAPGTGKTLLARACAAQTNSAFLKLAGPQLVQMFIGDGAKLVRDAFALAKEKVPAIIFIDELDAVGSKRFASEKEGDREVQRTMLELLNQLDGFSSDDRIKVIAATNRVDILDPALLRSGRLDRKIEFPMPNEEGRARIMQIHSRKMNLHENVNFEELARCTDDFNGAQCKAVCVEAGMIALRRGAVDLTHEDYMEGILEVQAKKKTNLVYYA
;
A
#
# COMPACT_ATOMS: atom_id res chain seq x y z
N MET A 1 -39.03 -19.95 25.40
CA MET A 1 -40.07 -20.80 24.77
C MET A 1 -41.46 -20.61 25.36
N THR A 2 -41.64 -19.83 26.43
CA THR A 2 -42.95 -19.65 27.10
C THR A 2 -43.74 -18.41 26.68
N ASN A 3 -43.23 -17.55 25.79
CA ASN A 3 -43.91 -16.30 25.42
C ASN A 3 -44.55 -16.32 24.02
N LEU A 4 -44.38 -17.39 23.24
CA LEU A 4 -45.01 -17.50 21.92
C LEU A 4 -46.34 -18.28 21.95
N GLU A 5 -46.61 -19.04 23.02
CA GLU A 5 -47.87 -19.80 23.14
C GLU A 5 -49.03 -18.92 23.60
N ASP A 6 -48.77 -17.82 24.32
CA ASP A 6 -49.81 -16.93 24.86
C ASP A 6 -50.33 -15.87 23.85
N GLU A 7 -49.57 -15.55 22.79
CA GLU A 7 -50.01 -14.56 21.77
C GLU A 7 -50.91 -15.16 20.67
N LEU A 8 -50.99 -16.48 20.55
CA LEU A 8 -51.79 -17.16 19.50
C LEU A 8 -53.27 -17.39 19.87
N ILE A 9 -53.68 -17.03 21.09
CA ILE A 9 -55.05 -17.28 21.58
C ILE A 9 -55.99 -16.10 21.27
N GLN A 10 -55.48 -14.94 20.82
CA GLN A 10 -56.27 -13.71 20.76
C GLN A 10 -56.91 -13.34 19.41
N ASP A 11 -56.60 -14.03 18.31
CA ASP A 11 -57.24 -13.80 17.01
C ASP A 11 -57.75 -15.10 16.38
N THR A 12 -58.94 -15.54 16.79
CA THR A 12 -59.78 -16.39 15.94
C THR A 12 -61.23 -15.97 16.08
N GLU A 13 -61.62 -14.92 15.36
CA GLU A 13 -63.01 -14.89 14.86
C GLU A 13 -63.23 -16.20 14.12
N ILE A 14 -64.16 -17.01 14.62
CA ILE A 14 -64.50 -18.30 14.04
C ILE A 14 -65.03 -18.02 12.63
N ASP A 15 -64.35 -18.55 11.63
CA ASP A 15 -64.64 -18.33 10.21
C ASP A 15 -66.14 -18.56 9.90
N GLU A 16 -66.77 -17.69 9.11
CA GLU A 16 -68.24 -17.70 8.89
C GLU A 16 -68.74 -19.04 8.32
N ASP A 17 -67.86 -19.75 7.62
CA ASP A 17 -68.10 -21.10 7.08
C ASP A 17 -68.23 -22.18 8.17
N ILE A 18 -67.55 -22.02 9.32
CA ILE A 18 -67.62 -22.95 10.47
C ILE A 18 -68.97 -22.81 11.19
N LEU A 19 -69.54 -21.60 11.22
CA LEU A 19 -70.86 -21.32 11.80
C LEU A 19 -72.03 -21.88 10.96
N ARG A 20 -71.82 -22.11 9.66
CA ARG A 20 -72.84 -22.65 8.73
C ARG A 20 -72.79 -24.18 8.59
N MET A 21 -71.73 -24.84 9.09
CA MET A 21 -71.56 -26.28 9.02
C MET A 21 -72.32 -27.01 10.13
N SER A 22 -72.80 -28.22 9.84
CA SER A 22 -73.42 -29.07 10.86
C SER A 22 -72.39 -29.55 11.89
N THR A 23 -72.83 -29.88 13.10
CA THR A 23 -71.95 -30.40 14.16
C THR A 23 -71.23 -31.70 13.75
N GLU A 24 -71.84 -32.49 12.86
CA GLU A 24 -71.22 -33.70 12.29
C GLU A 24 -70.11 -33.36 11.28
N ASP A 25 -70.33 -32.36 10.42
CA ASP A 25 -69.32 -31.92 9.44
C ASP A 25 -68.11 -31.30 10.12
N LEU A 26 -68.30 -30.57 11.22
CA LEU A 26 -67.23 -30.03 12.05
C LEU A 26 -66.40 -31.15 12.70
N GLN A 27 -67.04 -32.19 13.23
CA GLN A 27 -66.34 -33.35 13.78
C GLN A 27 -65.56 -34.13 12.70
N HIS A 28 -66.08 -34.18 11.47
CA HIS A 28 -65.37 -34.79 10.35
C HIS A 28 -64.16 -33.95 9.92
N ARG A 29 -64.30 -32.62 9.83
CA ARG A 29 -63.21 -31.68 9.52
C ARG A 29 -62.10 -31.72 10.58
N ILE A 30 -62.46 -31.75 11.87
CA ILE A 30 -61.49 -31.89 12.97
C ILE A 30 -60.72 -33.21 12.88
N ARG A 31 -61.37 -34.31 12.48
CA ARG A 31 -60.67 -35.59 12.25
C ARG A 31 -59.68 -35.49 11.09
N LEU A 32 -60.09 -34.89 9.96
CA LEU A 32 -59.20 -34.69 8.81
C LEU A 32 -57.98 -33.83 9.19
N LEU A 33 -58.19 -32.69 9.86
CA LEU A 33 -57.11 -31.82 10.33
C LEU A 33 -56.17 -32.52 11.31
N ASN A 34 -56.69 -33.33 12.24
CA ASN A 34 -55.83 -34.11 13.14
C ASN A 34 -54.99 -35.16 12.39
N THR A 35 -55.54 -35.73 11.32
CA THR A 35 -54.82 -36.66 10.45
C THR A 35 -53.70 -35.92 9.70
N GLU A 36 -54.00 -34.73 9.19
CA GLU A 36 -53.07 -33.86 8.49
C GLU A 36 -51.95 -33.33 9.39
N ILE A 37 -52.27 -32.93 10.63
CA ILE A 37 -51.28 -32.58 11.67
C ILE A 37 -50.40 -33.79 11.99
N GLY A 38 -50.95 -35.00 12.02
CA GLY A 38 -50.19 -36.24 12.18
C GLY A 38 -49.16 -36.46 11.06
N ILE A 39 -49.58 -36.23 9.81
CA ILE A 39 -48.72 -36.33 8.63
C ILE A 39 -47.63 -35.25 8.66
N MET A 40 -47.99 -33.99 8.89
CA MET A 40 -47.03 -32.88 9.01
C MET A 40 -46.01 -33.10 10.12
N ARG A 41 -46.43 -33.60 11.29
CA ARG A 41 -45.49 -33.95 12.38
C ARG A 41 -44.54 -35.08 11.98
N SER A 42 -45.00 -36.03 11.17
CA SER A 42 -44.15 -37.10 10.63
C SER A 42 -43.14 -36.55 9.63
N GLU A 43 -43.55 -35.66 8.73
CA GLU A 43 -42.66 -35.02 7.76
C GLU A 43 -41.60 -34.15 8.44
N ILE A 44 -41.99 -33.36 9.45
CA ILE A 44 -41.05 -32.59 10.26
C ILE A 44 -40.02 -33.52 10.92
N ARG A 45 -40.46 -34.66 11.47
CA ARG A 45 -39.54 -35.65 12.06
C ARG A 45 -38.57 -36.21 11.02
N THR A 46 -39.03 -36.58 9.83
CA THR A 46 -38.16 -37.07 8.76
C THR A 46 -37.15 -36.01 8.35
N ALA A 47 -37.60 -34.77 8.09
CA ALA A 47 -36.73 -33.66 7.72
C ALA A 47 -35.70 -33.33 8.82
N THR A 48 -36.10 -33.38 10.10
CA THR A 48 -35.14 -33.18 11.21
C THR A 48 -34.11 -34.30 11.29
N SER A 49 -34.51 -35.55 11.05
CA SER A 49 -33.59 -36.69 11.00
C SER A 49 -32.60 -36.56 9.84
N GLU A 50 -33.07 -36.18 8.65
CA GLU A 50 -32.22 -35.93 7.49
C GLU A 50 -31.23 -34.79 7.74
N MET A 51 -31.69 -33.68 8.34
CA MET A 51 -30.82 -32.58 8.74
C MET A 51 -29.75 -33.02 9.75
N THR A 52 -30.11 -33.84 10.74
CA THR A 52 -29.12 -34.36 11.70
C THR A 52 -28.09 -35.25 11.04
N GLN A 53 -28.49 -36.16 10.16
CA GLN A 53 -27.57 -37.03 9.43
C GLN A 53 -26.64 -36.24 8.52
N MET A 54 -27.17 -35.21 7.84
CA MET A 54 -26.37 -34.36 6.96
C MET A 54 -25.37 -33.52 7.76
N ASN A 55 -25.77 -33.00 8.91
CA ASN A 55 -24.86 -32.28 9.83
C ASN A 55 -23.76 -33.17 10.40
N GLU A 56 -24.06 -34.44 10.75
CA GLU A 56 -23.04 -35.39 11.18
C GLU A 56 -22.01 -35.66 10.07
N LYS A 57 -22.47 -35.89 8.83
CA LYS A 57 -21.57 -36.05 7.68
C LYS A 57 -20.71 -34.82 7.42
N ILE A 58 -21.27 -33.61 7.53
CA ILE A 58 -20.52 -32.36 7.39
C ILE A 58 -19.43 -32.28 8.47
N LYS A 59 -19.77 -32.62 9.72
CA LYS A 59 -18.82 -32.60 10.84
C LYS A 59 -17.68 -33.61 10.64
N GLU A 60 -18.00 -34.84 10.22
CA GLU A 60 -17.00 -35.87 9.91
C GLU A 60 -16.08 -35.43 8.76
N ASN A 61 -16.63 -34.85 7.70
CA ASN A 61 -15.85 -34.34 6.58
C ASN A 61 -14.98 -33.15 6.99
N ALA A 62 -15.49 -32.25 7.84
CA ALA A 62 -14.72 -31.12 8.35
C ALA A 62 -13.52 -31.57 9.21
N GLU A 63 -13.68 -32.62 10.02
CA GLU A 63 -12.58 -33.22 10.78
C GLU A 63 -11.53 -33.83 9.85
N LYS A 64 -11.95 -34.56 8.81
CA LYS A 64 -11.03 -35.09 7.79
C LYS A 64 -10.26 -33.98 7.08
N ILE A 65 -10.94 -32.91 6.66
CA ILE A 65 -10.29 -31.73 6.04
C ILE A 65 -9.29 -31.09 6.98
N LYS A 66 -9.60 -31.00 8.28
CA LYS A 66 -8.71 -30.39 9.26
C LYS A 66 -7.38 -31.15 9.39
N VAL A 67 -7.41 -32.48 9.27
CA VAL A 67 -6.19 -33.31 9.22
C VAL A 67 -5.34 -32.99 7.99
N PHE A 68 -5.97 -32.76 6.83
CA PHE A 68 -5.26 -32.35 5.61
C PHE A 68 -4.76 -30.91 5.64
N LYS A 69 -5.37 -30.03 6.44
CA LYS A 69 -4.91 -28.64 6.65
C LYS A 69 -3.79 -28.50 7.69
N VAL A 70 -3.25 -29.61 8.22
CA VAL A 70 -2.15 -29.55 9.18
C VAL A 70 -0.88 -29.07 8.47
N LEU A 71 -0.23 -28.06 9.06
CA LEU A 71 1.09 -27.58 8.63
C LEU A 71 2.11 -28.72 8.76
N PRO A 72 3.04 -28.91 7.79
CA PRO A 72 3.45 -27.95 6.76
C PRO A 72 2.89 -28.24 5.35
N TYR A 73 2.34 -27.24 4.69
CA TYR A 73 2.01 -27.27 3.25
C TYR A 73 3.14 -26.66 2.39
N LEU A 74 3.19 -27.01 1.11
CA LEU A 74 4.10 -26.49 0.10
C LEU A 74 3.52 -25.24 -0.55
N VAL A 75 4.30 -24.16 -0.64
CA VAL A 75 3.86 -22.95 -1.36
C VAL A 75 4.05 -23.15 -2.86
N SER A 76 3.02 -22.83 -3.63
CA SER A 76 3.00 -22.92 -5.10
C SER A 76 2.31 -21.70 -5.70
N THR A 77 2.56 -21.43 -6.98
CA THR A 77 1.92 -20.37 -7.75
C THR A 77 1.03 -20.99 -8.82
N VAL A 78 -0.20 -20.51 -8.94
CA VAL A 78 -1.09 -20.90 -10.05
C VAL A 78 -0.58 -20.27 -11.34
N VAL A 79 -0.28 -21.09 -12.35
CA VAL A 79 0.20 -20.61 -13.64
C VAL A 79 -0.97 -20.30 -14.56
N GLU A 80 -1.89 -21.24 -14.66
CA GLU A 80 -3.02 -21.17 -15.58
C GLU A 80 -4.18 -22.03 -15.05
N ILE A 81 -5.40 -21.60 -15.38
CA ILE A 81 -6.62 -22.36 -15.10
C ILE A 81 -7.20 -22.71 -16.47
N LEU A 82 -7.39 -24.00 -16.70
CA LEU A 82 -7.86 -24.54 -17.96
C LEU A 82 -9.28 -25.05 -17.77
N ASP A 83 -10.19 -24.64 -18.64
CA ASP A 83 -11.52 -25.25 -18.70
C ASP A 83 -11.42 -26.45 -19.65
N MET A 84 -11.54 -27.67 -19.13
CA MET A 84 -11.55 -28.87 -19.98
C MET A 84 -12.97 -29.23 -20.38
N ASP A 85 -13.25 -29.14 -21.68
CA ASP A 85 -14.45 -29.66 -22.29
C ASP A 85 -14.22 -31.09 -22.80
N PRO A 86 -15.17 -32.02 -22.61
CA PRO A 86 -15.00 -33.44 -22.92
C PRO A 86 -14.97 -33.78 -24.43
N GLN A 87 -14.77 -32.80 -25.32
CA GLN A 87 -14.66 -33.01 -26.77
C GLN A 87 -13.22 -33.13 -27.26
N ASP A 88 -12.23 -32.86 -26.42
CA ASP A 88 -10.81 -32.82 -26.83
C ASP A 88 -10.05 -34.15 -26.64
N GLU A 89 -10.66 -35.20 -26.05
CA GLU A 89 -10.04 -36.53 -25.97
C GLU A 89 -10.61 -37.45 -27.05
N GLU A 90 -9.85 -37.59 -28.14
CA GLU A 90 -10.04 -38.64 -29.13
C GLU A 90 -9.96 -40.03 -28.48
N GLU A 91 -10.81 -40.93 -28.99
CA GLU A 91 -11.01 -42.32 -28.58
C GLU A 91 -9.72 -43.14 -28.47
N GLU A 92 -9.07 -43.24 -27.30
CA GLU A 92 -8.11 -44.31 -27.05
C GLU A 92 -8.16 -44.86 -25.60
N GLY A 93 -8.58 -46.13 -25.48
CA GLY A 93 -8.18 -47.01 -24.37
C GLY A 93 -9.28 -47.40 -23.36
N GLY A 94 -9.75 -48.64 -23.44
CA GLY A 94 -10.79 -49.23 -22.59
C GLY A 94 -10.40 -49.55 -21.14
N ASN A 95 -10.06 -48.52 -20.37
CA ASN A 95 -10.18 -48.47 -18.90
C ASN A 95 -10.16 -47.00 -18.50
N ILE A 96 -11.33 -46.35 -18.61
CA ILE A 96 -11.47 -44.92 -18.38
C ILE A 96 -11.72 -44.73 -16.88
N ASP A 97 -10.73 -44.22 -16.16
CA ASP A 97 -10.91 -43.78 -14.77
C ASP A 97 -12.02 -42.70 -14.74
N LEU A 98 -13.02 -42.87 -13.88
CA LEU A 98 -14.15 -41.93 -13.74
C LEU A 98 -13.73 -40.52 -13.31
N ASP A 99 -12.50 -40.35 -12.82
CA ASP A 99 -11.93 -39.04 -12.50
C ASP A 99 -11.44 -38.27 -13.74
N ALA A 100 -11.22 -38.93 -14.89
CA ALA A 100 -10.84 -38.28 -16.15
C ALA A 100 -12.03 -37.61 -16.88
N GLN A 101 -13.28 -37.96 -16.53
CA GLN A 101 -14.48 -37.41 -17.18
C GLN A 101 -15.12 -36.23 -16.44
N ARG A 102 -14.52 -35.70 -15.38
CA ARG A 102 -15.15 -34.58 -14.66
C ARG A 102 -14.99 -33.30 -15.47
N LYS A 103 -16.11 -32.86 -16.07
CA LYS A 103 -16.33 -31.45 -16.42
C LYS A 103 -15.89 -30.59 -15.24
N GLY A 104 -14.80 -29.85 -15.42
CA GLY A 104 -14.17 -29.17 -14.31
C GLY A 104 -13.10 -28.23 -14.78
N LYS A 105 -12.92 -27.16 -14.01
CA LYS A 105 -11.77 -26.27 -14.16
C LYS A 105 -10.56 -27.02 -13.63
N CYS A 106 -9.54 -27.18 -14.46
CA CYS A 106 -8.25 -27.75 -14.13
C CYS A 106 -7.28 -26.61 -13.78
N ALA A 107 -6.27 -26.87 -12.97
CA ALA A 107 -5.26 -25.88 -12.62
C ALA A 107 -3.86 -26.40 -12.89
N VAL A 108 -3.02 -25.58 -13.51
CA VAL A 108 -1.58 -25.80 -13.62
C VAL A 108 -0.92 -25.02 -12.49
N ILE A 109 -0.26 -25.73 -11.59
CA ILE A 109 0.51 -25.10 -10.50
C ILE A 109 1.99 -25.28 -10.72
N LYS A 110 2.76 -24.27 -10.32
CA LYS A 110 4.21 -24.33 -10.23
C LYS A 110 4.62 -24.28 -8.77
N THR A 111 5.20 -25.37 -8.31
CA THR A 111 5.71 -25.49 -6.95
C THR A 111 6.95 -24.61 -6.74
N SER A 112 7.19 -24.22 -5.50
CA SER A 112 8.44 -23.56 -5.06
C SER A 112 9.71 -24.38 -5.36
N THR A 113 9.59 -25.72 -5.51
CA THR A 113 10.66 -26.61 -5.99
C THR A 113 10.86 -26.55 -7.51
N ARG A 114 10.21 -25.62 -8.20
CA ARG A 114 10.26 -25.36 -9.66
C ARG A 114 9.67 -26.49 -10.52
N GLN A 115 8.90 -27.38 -9.94
CA GLN A 115 8.16 -28.42 -10.67
C GLN A 115 6.76 -27.94 -11.01
N THR A 116 6.30 -28.25 -12.21
CA THR A 116 4.94 -27.93 -12.68
C THR A 116 4.07 -29.17 -12.58
N TYR A 117 2.93 -29.05 -11.92
CA TYR A 117 1.94 -30.11 -11.78
C TYR A 117 0.63 -29.67 -12.42
N PHE A 118 0.03 -30.59 -13.17
CA PHE A 118 -1.33 -30.45 -13.68
C PHE A 118 -2.30 -31.09 -12.69
N LEU A 119 -3.27 -30.32 -12.23
CA LEU A 119 -4.29 -30.76 -11.28
C LEU A 119 -5.64 -30.82 -12.00
N PRO A 120 -6.19 -32.03 -12.23
CA PRO A 120 -7.53 -32.19 -12.78
C PRO A 120 -8.62 -31.78 -11.77
N VAL A 121 -8.29 -31.77 -10.47
CA VAL A 121 -9.17 -31.29 -9.39
C VAL A 121 -8.43 -30.25 -8.57
N ILE A 122 -8.96 -29.02 -8.56
CA ILE A 122 -8.36 -27.85 -7.88
C ILE A 122 -8.21 -28.09 -6.38
N GLY A 123 -9.18 -28.71 -5.72
CA GLY A 123 -9.13 -29.06 -4.30
C GLY A 123 -10.23 -28.39 -3.48
N LEU A 124 -9.85 -27.72 -2.39
CA LEU A 124 -10.80 -27.10 -1.44
C LEU A 124 -11.19 -25.66 -1.79
N VAL A 125 -10.46 -25.02 -2.70
CA VAL A 125 -10.66 -23.61 -3.06
C VAL A 125 -11.52 -23.52 -4.31
N ASP A 126 -12.45 -22.55 -4.32
CA ASP A 126 -13.30 -22.29 -5.48
C ASP A 126 -12.47 -21.84 -6.69
N PRO A 127 -12.71 -22.40 -7.89
CA PRO A 127 -11.98 -22.05 -9.10
C PRO A 127 -12.09 -20.56 -9.46
N GLU A 128 -13.20 -19.92 -9.11
CA GLU A 128 -13.50 -18.52 -9.46
C GLU A 128 -12.66 -17.52 -8.66
N LYS A 129 -12.15 -17.93 -7.50
CA LYS A 129 -11.29 -17.08 -6.66
C LYS A 129 -9.83 -17.11 -7.12
N LEU A 130 -9.45 -18.13 -7.87
CA LEU A 130 -8.10 -18.35 -8.33
C LEU A 130 -7.87 -17.58 -9.63
N HIS A 131 -6.79 -16.83 -9.66
CA HIS A 131 -6.32 -16.15 -10.85
C HIS A 131 -4.89 -16.60 -11.18
N PRO A 132 -4.49 -16.56 -12.46
CA PRO A 132 -3.10 -16.77 -12.85
C PRO A 132 -2.17 -15.82 -12.08
N GLY A 133 -1.18 -16.39 -11.38
CA GLY A 133 -0.21 -15.68 -10.55
C GLY A 133 -0.48 -15.74 -9.04
N ASP A 134 -1.62 -16.26 -8.60
CA ASP A 134 -1.95 -16.36 -7.17
C ASP A 134 -1.07 -17.37 -6.44
N LEU A 135 -0.69 -17.02 -5.21
CA LEU A 135 0.03 -17.89 -4.30
C LEU A 135 -0.96 -18.80 -3.55
N VAL A 136 -0.71 -20.10 -3.58
CA VAL A 136 -1.58 -21.10 -2.99
C VAL A 136 -0.79 -22.08 -2.12
N GLY A 137 -1.41 -22.50 -1.02
CA GLY A 137 -0.93 -23.56 -0.15
C GLY A 137 -1.35 -24.91 -0.72
N VAL A 138 -0.38 -25.76 -0.99
CA VAL A 138 -0.56 -27.05 -1.65
C VAL A 138 -0.10 -28.17 -0.73
N ASN A 139 -0.82 -29.30 -0.68
CA ASN A 139 -0.38 -30.44 0.10
C ASN A 139 0.90 -31.06 -0.49
N LYS A 140 1.86 -31.45 0.35
CA LYS A 140 3.16 -32.01 -0.08
C LYS A 140 3.03 -33.36 -0.79
N ASP A 141 2.05 -34.16 -0.39
CA ASP A 141 1.92 -35.54 -0.88
C ASP A 141 1.00 -35.65 -2.11
N SER A 142 -0.12 -34.93 -2.10
CA SER A 142 -1.18 -35.02 -3.12
C SER A 142 -1.22 -33.84 -4.08
N TYR A 143 -0.45 -32.78 -3.83
CA TYR A 143 -0.42 -31.55 -4.63
C TYR A 143 -1.77 -30.82 -4.78
N LEU A 144 -2.79 -31.18 -4.01
CA LEU A 144 -4.09 -30.51 -3.98
C LEU A 144 -3.99 -29.11 -3.36
N ILE A 145 -4.73 -28.15 -3.92
CA ILE A 145 -4.81 -26.79 -3.37
C ILE A 145 -5.68 -26.81 -2.10
N LEU A 146 -5.07 -26.45 -0.97
CA LEU A 146 -5.69 -26.43 0.34
C LEU A 146 -6.29 -25.06 0.67
N ASP A 147 -5.53 -24.00 0.38
CA ASP A 147 -5.89 -22.63 0.74
C ASP A 147 -5.21 -21.61 -0.18
N THR A 148 -5.80 -20.43 -0.31
CA THR A 148 -5.20 -19.27 -0.97
C THR A 148 -4.34 -18.51 0.03
N LEU A 149 -3.10 -18.23 -0.34
CA LEU A 149 -2.19 -17.44 0.47
C LEU A 149 -2.26 -15.96 0.06
N PRO A 150 -2.09 -15.03 1.00
CA PRO A 150 -1.99 -13.62 0.65
C PRO A 150 -0.80 -13.37 -0.28
N ALA A 151 -0.90 -12.36 -1.14
CA ALA A 151 0.17 -11.98 -2.04
C ALA A 151 1.48 -11.73 -1.26
N GLU A 152 2.56 -12.38 -1.69
CA GLU A 152 3.87 -12.21 -1.08
C GLU A 152 4.62 -11.05 -1.75
N TYR A 153 4.73 -9.94 -1.02
CA TYR A 153 5.64 -8.86 -1.37
C TYR A 153 7.06 -9.16 -0.90
N ASP A 154 8.05 -8.73 -1.67
CA ASP A 154 9.45 -8.80 -1.27
C ASP A 154 9.64 -8.17 0.12
N SER A 155 10.37 -8.85 1.00
CA SER A 155 10.71 -8.35 2.34
C SER A 155 11.31 -6.93 2.33
N ARG A 156 12.03 -6.56 1.26
CA ARG A 156 12.59 -5.22 1.05
C ARG A 156 11.50 -4.17 0.88
N VAL A 157 10.39 -4.51 0.21
CA VAL A 157 9.25 -3.61 0.02
C VAL A 157 8.48 -3.43 1.32
N LYS A 158 8.32 -4.48 2.13
CA LYS A 158 7.74 -4.37 3.47
C LYS A 158 8.59 -3.46 4.37
N ALA A 159 9.91 -3.50 4.25
CA ALA A 159 10.81 -2.60 4.97
C ALA A 159 10.80 -1.14 4.44
N MET A 160 10.30 -0.90 3.23
CA MET A 160 10.11 0.45 2.66
C MET A 160 8.84 1.12 3.18
N GLU A 161 7.92 0.34 3.73
CA GLU A 161 6.80 0.88 4.47
C GLU A 161 7.32 1.53 5.77
N VAL A 162 6.96 2.79 5.96
CA VAL A 162 7.34 3.50 7.16
C VAL A 162 6.32 3.19 8.25
N ASP A 163 6.66 2.26 9.14
CA ASP A 163 5.84 1.86 10.30
C ASP A 163 5.60 3.02 11.29
N GLU A 164 6.54 3.97 11.38
CA GLU A 164 6.43 5.15 12.24
C GLU A 164 6.00 6.40 11.44
N LYS A 165 4.79 6.89 11.70
CA LYS A 165 4.31 8.15 11.13
C LYS A 165 5.32 9.27 11.42
N PRO A 166 5.85 9.96 10.39
CA PRO A 166 6.69 11.13 10.63
C PRO A 166 5.91 12.15 11.47
N THR A 167 6.54 12.71 12.50
CA THR A 167 5.90 13.66 13.43
C THR A 167 6.08 15.12 13.01
N GLU A 168 6.79 15.36 11.91
CA GLU A 168 7.16 16.67 11.39
C GLU A 168 5.91 17.43 10.91
N ARG A 169 5.76 18.69 11.33
CA ARG A 169 4.66 19.57 10.89
C ARG A 169 5.19 20.64 9.93
N TYR A 170 4.31 21.23 9.12
CA TYR A 170 4.70 22.36 8.26
C TYR A 170 5.24 23.57 9.04
N ASN A 171 4.86 23.74 10.30
CA ASN A 171 5.39 24.79 11.17
C ASN A 171 6.88 24.60 11.53
N ASP A 172 7.42 23.41 11.30
CA ASP A 172 8.82 23.07 11.49
C ASP A 172 9.65 23.28 10.20
N ILE A 173 9.02 23.78 9.13
CA ILE A 173 9.64 24.10 7.85
C ILE A 173 9.70 25.62 7.70
N GLY A 174 10.91 26.18 7.60
CA GLY A 174 11.10 27.62 7.46
C GLY A 174 11.31 28.06 6.01
N GLY A 175 10.66 29.17 5.60
CA GLY A 175 10.99 29.91 4.38
C GLY A 175 10.51 29.31 3.05
N LEU A 176 9.66 28.27 3.08
CA LEU A 176 9.19 27.55 1.90
C LEU A 176 7.66 27.62 1.71
N ASP A 177 7.03 28.73 2.11
CA ASP A 177 5.56 28.86 2.15
C ASP A 177 4.90 28.65 0.77
N LYS A 178 5.56 29.09 -0.30
CA LYS A 178 5.08 28.90 -1.68
C LYS A 178 5.08 27.42 -2.07
N GLN A 179 6.19 26.73 -1.80
CA GLN A 179 6.35 25.31 -2.11
C GLN A 179 5.41 24.44 -1.26
N ILE A 180 5.22 24.79 0.01
CA ILE A 180 4.25 24.12 0.89
C ILE A 180 2.85 24.22 0.29
N LYS A 181 2.43 25.43 -0.13
CA LYS A 181 1.11 25.64 -0.73
C LYS A 181 0.93 24.83 -2.02
N GLU A 182 1.91 24.86 -2.92
CA GLU A 182 1.86 24.10 -4.18
C GLU A 182 1.76 22.58 -3.95
N LEU A 183 2.47 22.06 -2.95
CA LEU A 183 2.41 20.65 -2.59
C LEU A 183 1.05 20.27 -1.99
N ILE A 184 0.50 21.11 -1.11
CA ILE A 184 -0.83 20.90 -0.51
C ILE A 184 -1.91 20.86 -1.59
N GLU A 185 -1.86 21.80 -2.53
CA GLU A 185 -2.81 21.84 -3.66
C GLU A 185 -2.71 20.62 -4.56
N ALA A 186 -1.50 20.08 -4.75
CA ALA A 186 -1.27 18.93 -5.63
C ALA A 186 -1.60 17.57 -4.98
N ILE A 187 -1.43 17.43 -3.67
CA ILE A 187 -1.52 16.13 -2.98
C ILE A 187 -2.68 16.09 -1.99
N VAL A 188 -2.69 17.03 -1.05
CA VAL A 188 -3.68 17.04 0.04
C VAL A 188 -5.08 17.37 -0.47
N LEU A 189 -5.19 18.33 -1.39
CA LEU A 189 -6.49 18.80 -1.88
C LEU A 189 -7.25 17.70 -2.65
N PRO A 190 -6.64 16.92 -3.57
CA PRO A 190 -7.31 15.78 -4.21
C PRO A 190 -7.76 14.70 -3.23
N MET A 191 -7.00 14.47 -2.15
CA MET A 191 -7.30 13.41 -1.18
C MET A 191 -8.42 13.81 -0.21
N THR A 192 -8.50 15.09 0.16
CA THR A 192 -9.47 15.60 1.13
C THR A 192 -10.76 16.13 0.50
N HIS A 193 -10.68 16.69 -0.71
CA HIS A 193 -11.77 17.41 -1.36
C HIS A 193 -11.93 16.99 -2.82
N LYS A 194 -12.14 15.68 -3.06
CA LYS A 194 -12.35 15.14 -4.41
C LYS A 194 -13.54 15.78 -5.14
N ASP A 195 -14.63 16.06 -4.41
CA ASP A 195 -15.84 16.67 -4.98
C ASP A 195 -15.58 17.99 -5.71
N LYS A 196 -14.57 18.76 -5.28
CA LYS A 196 -14.21 20.02 -5.93
C LYS A 196 -13.62 19.79 -7.33
N PHE A 197 -12.87 18.72 -7.51
CA PHE A 197 -12.30 18.34 -8.81
C PHE A 197 -13.39 17.80 -9.74
N ASP A 198 -14.29 16.96 -9.21
CA ASP A 198 -15.40 16.37 -9.97
C ASP A 198 -16.39 17.44 -10.43
N ASN A 199 -16.72 18.42 -9.59
CA ASN A 199 -17.59 19.55 -9.94
C ASN A 199 -17.01 20.47 -11.03
N ILE A 200 -15.68 20.62 -11.06
CA ILE A 200 -14.99 21.42 -12.09
C ILE A 200 -14.74 20.59 -13.36
N GLY A 201 -14.72 19.26 -13.25
CA GLY A 201 -14.45 18.34 -14.37
C GLY A 201 -12.96 18.26 -14.74
N ILE A 202 -12.06 18.51 -13.79
CA ILE A 202 -10.61 18.40 -13.99
C ILE A 202 -10.03 17.18 -13.29
N GLN A 203 -9.06 16.53 -13.92
CA GLN A 203 -8.32 15.44 -13.28
C GLN A 203 -7.25 16.02 -12.35
N PRO A 204 -7.13 15.51 -11.11
CA PRO A 204 -6.07 15.94 -10.21
C PRO A 204 -4.70 15.52 -10.74
N PRO A 205 -3.62 16.26 -10.40
CA PRO A 205 -2.27 15.87 -10.80
C PRO A 205 -1.92 14.50 -10.18
N LYS A 206 -1.22 13.66 -10.96
CA LYS A 206 -0.86 12.30 -10.52
C LYS A 206 0.39 12.30 -9.63
N GLY A 207 1.37 13.11 -9.99
CA GLY A 207 2.64 13.18 -9.28
C GLY A 207 3.26 14.56 -9.23
N VAL A 208 4.13 14.74 -8.24
CA VAL A 208 4.87 15.98 -7.99
C VAL A 208 6.36 15.67 -8.02
N LEU A 209 7.13 16.49 -8.74
CA LEU A 209 8.58 16.47 -8.76
C LEU A 209 9.13 17.65 -7.95
N LEU A 210 9.89 17.34 -6.90
CA LEU A 210 10.64 18.29 -6.08
C LEU A 210 12.08 18.34 -6.59
N TYR A 211 12.54 19.50 -7.06
CA TYR A 211 13.92 19.68 -7.54
C TYR A 211 14.59 20.92 -6.97
N GLY A 212 15.93 20.96 -6.95
CA GLY A 212 16.70 22.07 -6.38
C GLY A 212 18.02 21.63 -5.73
N ALA A 213 18.68 22.52 -5.00
CA ALA A 213 19.93 22.20 -4.32
C ALA A 213 19.72 21.17 -3.18
N PRO A 214 20.75 20.35 -2.86
CA PRO A 214 20.70 19.47 -1.69
C PRO A 214 20.65 20.28 -0.39
N GLY A 215 19.97 19.75 0.63
CA GLY A 215 19.86 20.40 1.94
C GLY A 215 18.83 21.54 2.03
N THR A 216 17.95 21.67 1.03
CA THR A 216 16.81 22.62 1.00
C THR A 216 15.53 22.06 1.65
N GLY A 217 15.54 20.81 2.14
CA GLY A 217 14.42 20.24 2.89
C GLY A 217 13.36 19.50 2.07
N LYS A 218 13.69 19.03 0.85
CA LYS A 218 12.77 18.25 -0.01
C LYS A 218 12.21 16.99 0.69
N THR A 219 13.10 16.18 1.26
CA THR A 219 12.72 14.97 2.02
C THR A 219 11.90 15.32 3.27
N LEU A 220 12.19 16.45 3.92
CA LEU A 220 11.47 16.91 5.12
C LEU A 220 10.04 17.35 4.75
N LEU A 221 9.87 18.09 3.66
CA LEU A 221 8.54 18.50 3.19
C LEU A 221 7.66 17.29 2.83
N ALA A 222 8.23 16.28 2.17
CA ALA A 222 7.50 15.06 1.83
C ALA A 222 7.03 14.30 3.07
N ARG A 223 7.88 14.19 4.10
CA ARG A 223 7.53 13.58 5.39
C ARG A 223 6.43 14.35 6.12
N ALA A 224 6.53 15.68 6.18
CA ALA A 224 5.51 16.52 6.79
C ALA A 224 4.15 16.40 6.07
N CYS A 225 4.16 16.26 4.74
CA CYS A 225 2.94 16.03 3.95
C CYS A 225 2.29 14.69 4.28
N ALA A 226 3.08 13.64 4.44
CA ALA A 226 2.59 12.31 4.82
C ALA A 226 2.01 12.31 6.24
N ALA A 227 2.68 12.99 7.18
CA ALA A 227 2.23 13.15 8.56
C ALA A 227 0.84 13.78 8.64
N GLN A 228 0.59 14.82 7.85
CA GLN A 228 -0.67 15.58 7.91
C GLN A 228 -1.83 14.86 7.21
N THR A 229 -1.57 14.13 6.13
CA THR A 229 -2.60 13.43 5.35
C THR A 229 -3.04 12.10 5.98
N ASN A 230 -2.37 11.64 7.05
CA ASN A 230 -2.62 10.36 7.70
C ASN A 230 -2.74 9.18 6.70
N SER A 231 -1.96 9.26 5.61
CA SER A 231 -1.94 8.29 4.52
C SER A 231 -0.74 7.37 4.68
N ALA A 232 -0.81 6.16 4.11
CA ALA A 232 0.33 5.24 4.11
C ALA A 232 1.51 5.88 3.37
N PHE A 233 2.69 5.91 3.98
CA PHE A 233 3.88 6.52 3.40
C PHE A 233 4.88 5.42 3.01
N LEU A 234 5.04 5.21 1.71
CA LEU A 234 6.01 4.28 1.16
C LEU A 234 7.26 5.06 0.75
N LYS A 235 8.35 4.86 1.47
CA LYS A 235 9.62 5.52 1.17
C LYS A 235 10.49 4.62 0.32
N LEU A 236 10.79 5.08 -0.88
CA LEU A 236 11.60 4.38 -1.85
C LEU A 236 12.82 5.25 -2.20
N ALA A 237 14.02 4.72 -2.02
CA ALA A 237 15.24 5.42 -2.45
C ALA A 237 15.65 4.97 -3.85
N GLY A 238 15.94 5.89 -4.76
CA GLY A 238 16.38 5.61 -6.12
C GLY A 238 17.52 4.60 -6.20
N PRO A 239 18.59 4.72 -5.39
CA PRO A 239 19.68 3.73 -5.37
C PRO A 239 19.24 2.32 -4.97
N GLN A 240 18.18 2.16 -4.17
CA GLN A 240 17.68 0.83 -3.78
C GLN A 240 17.02 0.08 -4.94
N LEU A 241 16.59 0.79 -5.98
CA LEU A 241 16.06 0.19 -7.20
C LEU A 241 17.15 -0.41 -8.10
N VAL A 242 18.40 0.02 -7.93
CA VAL A 242 19.53 -0.47 -8.72
C VAL A 242 20.03 -1.76 -8.11
N GLN A 243 19.70 -2.89 -8.74
CA GLN A 243 20.06 -4.24 -8.29
C GLN A 243 21.05 -4.90 -9.23
N MET A 244 21.86 -5.82 -8.68
CA MET A 244 22.80 -6.62 -9.48
C MET A 244 22.10 -7.69 -10.32
N PHE A 245 20.93 -8.15 -9.89
CA PHE A 245 20.16 -9.18 -10.57
C PHE A 245 19.19 -8.57 -11.58
N ILE A 246 19.22 -9.10 -12.81
CA ILE A 246 18.40 -8.62 -13.93
C ILE A 246 16.91 -8.81 -13.60
N GLY A 247 16.14 -7.73 -13.71
CA GLY A 247 14.69 -7.71 -13.49
C GLY A 247 14.25 -7.63 -12.03
N ASP A 248 15.19 -7.69 -11.07
CA ASP A 248 14.86 -7.59 -9.64
C ASP A 248 14.43 -6.16 -9.27
N GLY A 249 15.09 -5.14 -9.84
CA GLY A 249 14.69 -3.74 -9.67
C GLY A 249 13.28 -3.48 -10.22
N ALA A 250 12.97 -3.99 -11.41
CA ALA A 250 11.64 -3.88 -12.02
C ALA A 250 10.56 -4.63 -11.20
N LYS A 251 10.88 -5.80 -10.62
CA LYS A 251 9.98 -6.50 -9.71
C LYS A 251 9.70 -5.66 -8.46
N LEU A 252 10.73 -5.08 -7.86
CA LEU A 252 10.61 -4.27 -6.65
C LEU A 252 9.70 -3.06 -6.87
N VAL A 253 9.81 -2.39 -8.02
CA VAL A 253 8.90 -1.29 -8.40
C VAL A 253 7.45 -1.78 -8.45
N ARG A 254 7.17 -2.91 -9.13
CA ARG A 254 5.81 -3.47 -9.22
C ARG A 254 5.24 -3.82 -7.85
N ASP A 255 6.04 -4.47 -7.01
CA ASP A 255 5.64 -4.88 -5.67
C ASP A 255 5.35 -3.65 -4.78
N ALA A 256 6.15 -2.59 -4.86
CA ALA A 256 5.92 -1.35 -4.12
C ALA A 256 4.60 -0.66 -4.51
N PHE A 257 4.31 -0.63 -5.81
CA PHE A 257 3.07 -0.08 -6.33
C PHE A 257 1.84 -0.95 -6.02
N ALA A 258 1.99 -2.26 -6.01
CA ALA A 258 0.94 -3.19 -5.59
C ALA A 258 0.63 -3.04 -4.10
N LEU A 259 1.66 -2.95 -3.24
CA LEU A 259 1.48 -2.67 -1.81
C LEU A 259 0.77 -1.32 -1.57
N ALA A 260 1.10 -0.29 -2.36
CA ALA A 260 0.40 1.00 -2.28
C ALA A 260 -1.08 0.91 -2.67
N LYS A 261 -1.45 0.03 -3.61
CA LYS A 261 -2.85 -0.23 -3.99
C LYS A 261 -3.65 -0.93 -2.89
N GLU A 262 -3.01 -1.79 -2.11
CA GLU A 262 -3.66 -2.39 -0.93
C GLU A 262 -3.85 -1.39 0.21
N LYS A 263 -2.94 -0.42 0.35
CA LYS A 263 -2.88 0.52 1.48
C LYS A 263 -3.46 1.91 1.18
N VAL A 264 -4.46 1.97 0.32
CA VAL A 264 -5.12 3.24 -0.04
C VAL A 264 -5.83 3.86 1.17
N PRO A 265 -5.64 5.16 1.48
CA PRO A 265 -4.86 6.18 0.75
C PRO A 265 -3.34 6.09 0.99
N ALA A 266 -2.55 6.18 -0.09
CA ALA A 266 -1.09 6.01 -0.06
C ALA A 266 -0.31 7.09 -0.82
N ILE A 267 0.85 7.46 -0.27
CA ILE A 267 1.83 8.36 -0.88
C ILE A 267 3.14 7.59 -1.07
N ILE A 268 3.59 7.51 -2.32
CA ILE A 268 4.88 6.92 -2.68
C ILE A 268 5.89 8.05 -2.82
N PHE A 269 6.91 8.07 -1.96
CA PHE A 269 8.00 9.03 -2.01
C PHE A 269 9.25 8.37 -2.59
N ILE A 270 9.68 8.85 -3.76
CA ILE A 270 10.90 8.40 -4.45
C ILE A 270 11.98 9.47 -4.22
N ASP A 271 12.97 9.17 -3.38
CA ASP A 271 14.14 10.03 -3.19
C ASP A 271 15.23 9.72 -4.21
N GLU A 272 16.09 10.68 -4.54
CA GLU A 272 17.22 10.51 -5.46
C GLU A 272 16.82 9.85 -6.81
N LEU A 273 15.79 10.40 -7.45
CA LEU A 273 15.29 9.88 -8.73
C LEU A 273 16.36 9.90 -9.84
N ASP A 274 17.39 10.72 -9.71
CA ASP A 274 18.54 10.75 -10.61
C ASP A 274 19.33 9.43 -10.69
N ALA A 275 19.27 8.59 -9.66
CA ALA A 275 19.91 7.27 -9.67
C ALA A 275 19.30 6.33 -10.74
N VAL A 276 18.00 6.46 -11.01
CA VAL A 276 17.27 5.61 -11.97
C VAL A 276 16.80 6.35 -13.21
N GLY A 277 16.64 7.67 -13.12
CA GLY A 277 16.03 8.50 -14.15
C GLY A 277 17.02 9.19 -15.08
N SER A 278 18.32 8.86 -15.05
CA SER A 278 19.32 9.54 -15.88
C SER A 278 19.07 9.35 -17.39
N LYS A 279 19.26 10.42 -18.14
CA LYS A 279 19.20 10.46 -19.61
C LYS A 279 20.16 9.44 -20.21
N ARG A 280 19.67 8.82 -21.28
CA ARG A 280 20.35 7.84 -22.11
C ARG A 280 21.70 8.39 -22.59
N PHE A 281 22.78 7.82 -22.07
CA PHE A 281 24.04 7.80 -22.80
C PHE A 281 24.26 6.37 -23.27
N ALA A 282 24.69 6.21 -24.53
CA ALA A 282 24.97 4.94 -25.16
C ALA A 282 26.27 4.32 -24.61
N SER A 283 26.38 4.21 -23.28
CA SER A 283 27.44 3.44 -22.63
C SER A 283 27.05 1.97 -22.67
N GLU A 284 27.89 1.14 -23.28
CA GLU A 284 27.75 -0.32 -23.42
C GLU A 284 27.93 -1.08 -22.10
N LYS A 285 27.60 -0.50 -20.95
CA LYS A 285 27.68 -1.20 -19.66
C LYS A 285 26.38 -1.94 -19.40
N GLU A 286 26.46 -3.25 -19.17
CA GLU A 286 25.29 -4.10 -18.85
C GLU A 286 24.48 -3.56 -17.65
N GLY A 287 25.13 -2.94 -16.67
CA GLY A 287 24.47 -2.32 -15.52
C GLY A 287 23.53 -1.16 -15.87
N ASP A 288 23.88 -0.35 -16.88
CA ASP A 288 23.05 0.79 -17.30
C ASP A 288 21.73 0.31 -17.94
N ARG A 289 21.75 -0.87 -18.58
CA ARG A 289 20.58 -1.49 -19.20
C ARG A 289 19.55 -1.96 -18.16
N GLU A 290 19.99 -2.42 -17.00
CA GLU A 290 19.09 -2.84 -15.92
C GLU A 290 18.42 -1.64 -15.24
N VAL A 291 19.18 -0.56 -15.00
CA VAL A 291 18.62 0.70 -14.49
C VAL A 291 17.56 1.24 -15.45
N GLN A 292 17.83 1.21 -16.75
CA GLN A 292 16.85 1.59 -17.78
C GLN A 292 15.59 0.73 -17.75
N ARG A 293 15.73 -0.59 -17.57
CA ARG A 293 14.58 -1.50 -17.47
C ARG A 293 13.71 -1.15 -16.27
N THR A 294 14.32 -0.88 -15.13
CA THR A 294 13.62 -0.49 -13.90
C THR A 294 12.93 0.88 -14.06
N MET A 295 13.58 1.83 -14.75
CA MET A 295 12.98 3.12 -15.09
C MET A 295 11.76 2.95 -16.02
N LEU A 296 11.85 2.12 -17.05
CA LEU A 296 10.72 1.86 -17.96
C LEU A 296 9.54 1.23 -17.20
N GLU A 297 9.82 0.32 -16.26
CA GLU A 297 8.78 -0.25 -15.42
C GLU A 297 8.13 0.81 -14.52
N LEU A 298 8.93 1.70 -13.91
CA LEU A 298 8.40 2.84 -13.15
C LEU A 298 7.49 3.73 -14.03
N LEU A 299 7.87 3.99 -15.28
CA LEU A 299 7.04 4.74 -16.22
C LEU A 299 5.72 4.04 -16.53
N ASN A 300 5.78 2.72 -16.77
CA ASN A 300 4.58 1.91 -17.03
C ASN A 300 3.64 1.91 -15.84
N GLN A 301 4.18 1.81 -14.62
CA GLN A 301 3.37 1.89 -13.41
C GLN A 301 2.71 3.27 -13.29
N LEU A 302 3.46 4.37 -13.45
CA LEU A 302 2.93 5.74 -13.39
C LEU A 302 1.80 6.02 -14.41
N ASP A 303 1.93 5.50 -15.63
CA ASP A 303 0.90 5.64 -16.67
C ASP A 303 -0.32 4.74 -16.37
N GLY A 304 -0.08 3.53 -15.86
CA GLY A 304 -1.08 2.52 -15.53
C GLY A 304 -2.02 2.89 -14.38
N PHE A 305 -1.68 3.88 -13.54
CA PHE A 305 -2.52 4.39 -12.44
C PHE A 305 -3.72 5.24 -12.87
N SER A 306 -4.13 5.18 -14.14
CA SER A 306 -5.19 6.06 -14.67
C SER A 306 -6.59 5.83 -14.05
N SER A 307 -6.74 4.97 -13.04
CA SER A 307 -8.02 4.65 -12.40
C SER A 307 -8.13 4.93 -10.89
N ASP A 308 -7.04 5.19 -10.13
CA ASP A 308 -7.16 5.45 -8.68
C ASP A 308 -6.46 6.74 -8.24
N ASP A 309 -7.26 7.80 -8.06
CA ASP A 309 -6.81 9.14 -7.66
C ASP A 309 -6.22 9.20 -6.24
N ARG A 310 -6.39 8.14 -5.45
CA ARG A 310 -6.03 8.08 -4.03
C ARG A 310 -4.58 7.67 -3.78
N ILE A 311 -3.84 7.32 -4.83
CA ILE A 311 -2.40 7.06 -4.78
C ILE A 311 -1.68 8.23 -5.41
N LYS A 312 -0.77 8.87 -4.66
CA LYS A 312 0.02 10.02 -5.14
C LYS A 312 1.50 9.70 -5.10
N VAL A 313 2.23 10.20 -6.10
CA VAL A 313 3.69 10.00 -6.20
C VAL A 313 4.41 11.33 -5.99
N ILE A 314 5.36 11.34 -5.07
CA ILE A 314 6.28 12.45 -4.84
C ILE A 314 7.67 11.96 -5.24
N ALA A 315 8.28 12.59 -6.23
CA ALA A 315 9.66 12.33 -6.59
C ALA A 315 10.55 13.49 -6.16
N ALA A 316 11.72 13.22 -5.61
CA ALA A 316 12.75 14.21 -5.32
C ALA A 316 14.01 13.95 -6.15
N THR A 317 14.58 15.02 -6.70
CA THR A 317 15.87 14.98 -7.39
C THR A 317 16.70 16.22 -7.03
N ASN A 318 18.02 16.08 -7.03
CA ASN A 318 18.91 17.24 -6.94
C ASN A 318 19.27 17.81 -8.31
N ARG A 319 19.11 17.01 -9.37
CA ARG A 319 19.58 17.31 -10.73
C ARG A 319 18.48 17.02 -11.74
N VAL A 320 17.69 18.04 -12.05
CA VAL A 320 16.62 17.93 -13.06
C VAL A 320 17.16 17.91 -14.49
N ASP A 321 18.38 18.41 -14.71
CA ASP A 321 19.08 18.47 -16.00
C ASP A 321 19.34 17.08 -16.60
N ILE A 322 19.69 16.12 -15.75
CA ILE A 322 20.02 14.75 -16.15
C ILE A 322 18.80 13.84 -16.27
N LEU A 323 17.61 14.24 -15.81
CA LEU A 323 16.43 13.38 -15.85
C LEU A 323 15.91 13.16 -17.28
N ASP A 324 15.48 11.92 -17.58
CA ASP A 324 14.86 11.56 -18.86
C ASP A 324 13.58 12.42 -19.08
N PRO A 325 13.43 13.11 -20.23
CA PRO A 325 12.24 13.89 -20.55
C PRO A 325 10.94 13.08 -20.50
N ALA A 326 11.01 11.74 -20.64
CA ALA A 326 9.87 10.86 -20.49
C ALA A 326 9.24 10.97 -19.10
N LEU A 327 10.02 11.09 -18.02
CA LEU A 327 9.50 11.26 -16.65
C LEU A 327 8.81 12.63 -16.47
N LEU A 328 9.29 13.64 -17.19
CA LEU A 328 8.84 15.04 -17.07
C LEU A 328 7.59 15.37 -17.93
N ARG A 329 7.08 14.39 -18.66
CA ARG A 329 5.88 14.53 -19.51
C ARG A 329 4.63 14.58 -18.63
N SER A 330 3.65 15.38 -19.06
CA SER A 330 2.33 15.43 -18.41
C SER A 330 1.64 14.06 -18.47
N GLY A 331 0.91 13.72 -17.41
CA GLY A 331 0.34 12.40 -17.15
C GLY A 331 1.19 11.54 -16.22
N ARG A 332 2.36 12.03 -15.77
CA ARG A 332 3.28 11.37 -14.83
C ARG A 332 3.62 12.33 -13.69
N LEU A 333 4.68 13.14 -13.87
CA LEU A 333 5.11 14.18 -12.93
C LEU A 333 4.60 15.54 -13.44
N ASP A 334 3.34 15.84 -13.16
CA ASP A 334 2.64 17.02 -13.67
C ASP A 334 3.13 18.31 -13.02
N ARG A 335 3.29 18.30 -11.69
CA ARG A 335 3.71 19.48 -10.92
C ARG A 335 5.20 19.43 -10.67
N LYS A 336 5.90 20.50 -11.00
CA LYS A 336 7.34 20.64 -10.83
C LYS A 336 7.57 21.79 -9.85
N ILE A 337 7.99 21.46 -8.64
CA ILE A 337 8.19 22.42 -7.56
C ILE A 337 9.69 22.63 -7.37
N GLU A 338 10.11 23.87 -7.57
CA GLU A 338 11.50 24.29 -7.38
C GLU A 338 11.76 24.68 -5.92
N PHE A 339 12.87 24.19 -5.39
CA PHE A 339 13.40 24.54 -4.08
C PHE A 339 14.57 25.49 -4.26
N PRO A 340 14.33 26.81 -4.15
CA PRO A 340 15.40 27.79 -4.15
C PRO A 340 16.23 27.69 -2.87
N MET A 341 17.41 28.32 -2.88
CA MET A 341 18.13 28.57 -1.63
C MET A 341 17.30 29.50 -0.72
N PRO A 342 17.39 29.34 0.61
CA PRO A 342 16.59 30.15 1.52
C PRO A 342 17.04 31.61 1.52
N ASN A 343 16.05 32.50 1.41
CA ASN A 343 16.24 33.95 1.58
C ASN A 343 16.65 34.29 3.03
N GLU A 344 17.06 35.53 3.28
CA GLU A 344 17.43 36.02 4.62
C GLU A 344 16.36 35.70 5.69
N GLU A 345 15.10 36.05 5.43
CA GLU A 345 13.98 35.72 6.33
C GLU A 345 13.81 34.21 6.53
N GLY A 346 14.02 33.42 5.47
CA GLY A 346 13.96 31.97 5.52
C GLY A 346 15.04 31.38 6.42
N ARG A 347 16.27 31.89 6.33
CA ARG A 347 17.40 31.46 7.18
C ARG A 347 17.15 31.81 8.64
N ALA A 348 16.68 33.02 8.93
CA ALA A 348 16.31 33.44 10.29
C ALA A 348 15.27 32.47 10.87
N ARG A 349 14.24 32.12 10.08
CA ARG A 349 13.19 31.20 10.50
C ARG A 349 13.70 29.78 10.73
N ILE A 350 14.56 29.26 9.86
CA ILE A 350 15.17 27.93 9.99
C ILE A 350 16.01 27.83 11.27
N MET A 351 16.88 28.82 11.52
CA MET A 351 17.68 28.87 12.74
C MET A 351 16.80 28.97 13.99
N GLN A 352 15.76 29.80 13.94
CA GLN A 352 14.80 29.92 15.04
C GLN A 352 14.13 28.59 15.35
N ILE A 353 13.67 27.84 14.35
CA ILE A 353 13.01 26.53 14.54
C ILE A 353 13.95 25.53 15.20
N HIS A 354 15.20 25.43 14.72
CA HIS A 354 16.18 24.50 15.30
C HIS A 354 16.62 24.89 16.71
N SER A 355 16.60 26.19 17.01
CA SER A 355 16.99 26.71 18.32
C SER A 355 15.87 26.59 19.37
N ARG A 356 14.60 26.35 18.98
CA ARG A 356 13.47 26.17 19.92
C ARG A 356 13.66 25.06 20.96
N LYS A 357 14.49 24.06 20.64
CA LYS A 357 14.79 22.93 21.55
C LYS A 357 15.94 23.23 22.51
N MET A 358 16.60 24.38 22.38
CA MET A 358 17.79 24.76 23.12
C MET A 358 17.49 25.93 24.06
N ASN A 359 18.29 26.08 25.12
CA ASN A 359 18.19 27.22 26.04
C ASN A 359 18.89 28.43 25.43
N LEU A 360 18.11 29.44 25.05
CA LEU A 360 18.57 30.66 24.40
C LEU A 360 18.58 31.83 25.39
N HIS A 361 19.63 32.63 25.36
CA HIS A 361 19.63 33.93 26.01
C HIS A 361 18.77 34.92 25.21
N GLU A 362 18.12 35.89 25.87
CA GLU A 362 17.26 36.91 25.24
C GLU A 362 17.97 37.80 24.21
N ASN A 363 19.31 37.78 24.19
CA ASN A 363 20.14 38.64 23.33
C ASN A 363 20.38 38.04 21.94
N VAL A 364 19.81 36.88 21.60
CA VAL A 364 20.04 36.23 20.30
C VAL A 364 19.14 36.85 19.24
N ASN A 365 19.75 37.64 18.35
CA ASN A 365 19.07 38.20 17.18
C ASN A 365 19.25 37.31 15.93
N PHE A 366 18.20 36.60 15.52
CA PHE A 366 18.22 35.74 14.33
C PHE A 366 18.25 36.50 13.00
N GLU A 367 17.78 37.76 12.95
CA GLU A 367 17.83 38.57 11.73
C GLU A 367 19.29 38.94 11.41
N GLU A 368 20.07 39.29 12.43
CA GLU A 368 21.50 39.57 12.27
C GLU A 368 22.28 38.32 11.84
N LEU A 369 22.03 37.17 12.48
CA LEU A 369 22.66 35.90 12.10
C LEU A 369 22.31 35.50 10.66
N ALA A 370 21.09 35.79 10.20
CA ALA A 370 20.68 35.51 8.82
C ALA A 370 21.44 36.36 7.80
N ARG A 371 21.77 37.61 8.13
CA ARG A 371 22.62 38.49 7.29
C ARG A 371 24.06 38.02 7.24
N CYS A 372 24.57 37.40 8.31
CA CYS A 372 25.93 36.85 8.34
C CYS A 372 26.07 35.50 7.61
N THR A 373 24.97 34.89 7.16
CA THR A 373 24.93 33.53 6.59
C THR A 373 24.51 33.50 5.13
N ASP A 374 25.18 34.30 4.29
CA ASP A 374 24.93 34.29 2.85
C ASP A 374 25.24 32.93 2.21
N ASP A 375 24.37 32.52 1.27
CA ASP A 375 24.40 31.23 0.56
C ASP A 375 24.35 29.99 1.45
N PHE A 376 23.80 30.10 2.67
CA PHE A 376 23.60 28.93 3.53
C PHE A 376 22.33 28.18 3.11
N ASN A 377 22.45 26.85 2.95
CA ASN A 377 21.29 25.98 2.82
C ASN A 377 20.68 25.66 4.19
N GLY A 378 19.49 25.05 4.21
CA GLY A 378 18.80 24.70 5.46
C GLY A 378 19.61 23.74 6.34
N ALA A 379 20.34 22.80 5.72
CA ALA A 379 21.24 21.88 6.42
C ALA A 379 22.40 22.62 7.12
N GLN A 380 22.98 23.64 6.50
CA GLN A 380 24.04 24.47 7.08
C GLN A 380 23.50 25.36 8.20
N CYS A 381 22.30 25.95 8.05
CA CYS A 381 21.65 26.70 9.13
C CYS A 381 21.42 25.81 10.36
N LYS A 382 21.01 24.55 10.15
CA LYS A 382 20.92 23.55 11.22
C LYS A 382 22.29 23.25 11.83
N ALA A 383 23.33 23.09 11.02
CA ALA A 383 24.69 22.84 11.49
C ALA A 383 25.21 23.98 12.37
N VAL A 384 24.95 25.25 12.01
CA VAL A 384 25.30 26.42 12.84
C VAL A 384 24.68 26.31 14.24
N CYS A 385 23.41 25.95 14.35
CA CYS A 385 22.75 25.80 15.65
C CYS A 385 23.39 24.68 16.50
N VAL A 386 23.81 23.58 15.86
CA VAL A 386 24.48 22.47 16.54
C VAL A 386 25.89 22.87 17.00
N GLU A 387 26.67 23.54 16.15
CA GLU A 387 28.02 23.99 16.50
C GLU A 387 27.99 25.05 17.60
N ALA A 388 27.04 26.00 17.55
CA ALA A 388 26.83 26.97 18.62
C ALA A 388 26.59 26.26 19.98
N GLY A 389 25.79 25.19 19.98
CA GLY A 389 25.57 24.36 21.17
C GLY A 389 26.84 23.67 21.68
N MET A 390 27.69 23.19 20.77
CA MET A 390 28.97 22.57 21.12
C MET A 390 29.98 23.58 21.68
N ILE A 391 29.97 24.82 21.20
CA ILE A 391 30.82 25.90 21.69
C ILE A 391 30.38 26.34 23.09
N ALA A 392 29.07 26.54 23.29
CA ALA A 392 28.51 26.84 24.60
C ALA A 392 28.83 25.75 25.64
N LEU A 393 28.75 24.47 25.22
CA LEU A 393 29.12 23.33 26.05
C LEU A 393 30.61 23.32 26.40
N ARG A 394 31.51 23.65 25.45
CA ARG A 394 32.96 23.78 25.70
C ARG A 394 33.28 24.89 26.71
N ARG A 395 32.51 25.98 26.71
CA ARG A 395 32.60 27.07 27.71
C ARG A 395 32.05 26.67 29.09
N GLY A 396 31.30 25.56 29.17
CA GLY A 396 30.58 25.16 30.39
C GLY A 396 29.35 26.01 30.69
N ALA A 397 28.81 26.72 29.69
CA ALA A 397 27.59 27.50 29.82
C ALA A 397 26.35 26.65 29.57
N VAL A 398 25.24 27.00 30.23
CA VAL A 398 23.93 26.34 30.06
C VAL A 398 23.11 27.01 28.96
N ASP A 399 23.32 28.31 28.73
CA ASP A 399 22.58 29.11 27.78
C ASP A 399 23.44 29.50 26.58
N LEU A 400 22.81 29.53 25.40
CA LEU A 400 23.40 30.00 24.16
C LEU A 400 23.36 31.52 24.05
N THR A 401 24.51 32.12 23.78
CA THR A 401 24.67 33.56 23.53
C THR A 401 24.80 33.84 22.03
N HIS A 402 24.63 35.09 21.64
CA HIS A 402 24.78 35.50 20.23
C HIS A 402 26.20 35.23 19.69
N GLU A 403 27.22 35.36 20.54
CA GLU A 403 28.63 35.09 20.19
C GLU A 403 28.85 33.62 19.81
N ASP A 404 28.20 32.68 20.50
CA ASP A 404 28.30 31.25 20.22
C ASP A 404 27.79 30.91 18.81
N TYR A 405 26.72 31.60 18.36
CA TYR A 405 26.22 31.48 16.99
C TYR A 405 27.18 32.08 15.97
N MET A 406 27.80 33.23 16.28
CA MET A 406 28.78 33.86 15.39
C MET A 406 30.01 32.98 15.20
N GLU A 407 30.54 32.39 16.27
CA GLU A 407 31.63 31.42 16.19
C GLU A 407 31.21 30.15 15.43
N GLY A 408 29.99 29.65 15.66
CA GLY A 408 29.41 28.52 14.91
C GLY A 408 29.31 28.79 13.41
N ILE A 409 28.94 30.01 13.01
CA ILE A 409 28.93 30.44 11.60
C ILE A 409 30.35 30.38 11.02
N LEU A 410 31.34 30.91 11.73
CA LEU A 410 32.73 30.89 11.29
C LEU A 410 33.25 29.46 11.13
N GLU A 411 32.92 28.55 12.05
CA GLU A 411 33.33 27.15 11.97
C GLU A 411 32.70 26.42 10.78
N VAL A 412 31.40 26.64 10.53
CA VAL A 412 30.70 26.07 9.36
C VAL A 412 31.22 26.67 8.04
N GLN A 413 31.53 27.97 8.01
CA GLN A 413 32.16 28.62 6.85
C GLN A 413 33.59 28.13 6.61
N ALA A 414 34.38 27.90 7.68
CA ALA A 414 35.74 27.39 7.57
C ALA A 414 35.77 25.98 6.97
N LYS A 415 34.83 25.10 7.37
CA LYS A 415 34.62 23.78 6.74
C LYS A 415 34.29 23.88 5.24
N LYS A 416 33.67 24.99 4.80
CA LYS A 416 33.44 25.29 3.36
C LYS A 416 34.71 25.76 2.65
N LYS A 417 35.57 26.55 3.32
CA LYS A 417 36.80 27.14 2.76
C LYS A 417 38.02 26.21 2.74
N THR A 418 38.06 25.15 3.55
CA THR A 418 39.19 24.19 3.56
C THR A 418 39.47 23.50 2.22
N ASN A 419 38.57 23.63 1.23
CA ASN A 419 38.77 23.09 -0.11
C ASN A 419 39.46 24.03 -1.12
N LEU A 420 39.70 25.31 -0.84
CA LEU A 420 40.48 26.19 -1.72
C LEU A 420 40.97 27.42 -0.94
N VAL A 421 42.30 27.55 -0.81
CA VAL A 421 43.13 28.76 -1.07
C VAL A 421 44.53 28.48 -0.49
N TYR A 422 45.44 27.99 -1.34
CA TYR A 422 46.88 28.15 -1.17
C TYR A 422 47.34 29.23 -2.15
N TYR A 423 47.04 30.49 -1.86
CA TYR A 423 47.76 31.60 -2.49
C TYR A 423 47.94 32.71 -1.44
N ALA A 424 49.19 32.87 -1.04
CA ALA A 424 49.77 34.11 -0.53
C ALA A 424 50.76 34.61 -1.58
#